data_AF-A0A852DJV9-F1
#
_entry.id   AF-A0A852DJV9-F1
#
_cell.length_a   1.000
_cell.length_b   1.000
_cell.length_c   1.000
_cell.angle_alpha   90.00
_cell.angle_beta   90.00
_cell.angle_gamma   90.00
#
_symmetry.space_group_name_H-M   'P 1'
#
loop_
_entity.id
_entity.type
_entity.pdbx_description
1 polymer ?
#
loop_
_entity_poly.entity_id
_entity_poly.type
_entity_poly.pdbx_seq_one_letter_code
_entity_poly.pdbx_strand_id
1 'polypeptide(L)'
;DYWLSLLYKRLIGPKVLAIHVAGLQRKPRPGRVIRDKLRIYAHCTSYHNHNYVRGSITLYIINLHRSRKKIKLAGTLRDKIVHQYLLQPYGKDGLHSKSVQLNGQPLAMVDDGTLPELKPRPLRAGRTLVIPP
;
A
#
# COMPACT_ATOMS: atom_id res chain seq x y z
N ASP A 1 1.25 5.03 -14.15
CA ASP A 1 2.41 4.41 -13.48
C ASP A 1 3.36 5.37 -12.77
N TYR A 2 3.64 6.56 -13.32
CA TYR A 2 4.57 7.52 -12.71
C TYR A 2 4.40 7.74 -11.20
N TRP A 3 3.18 8.05 -10.74
CA TRP A 3 2.89 8.30 -9.33
C TRP A 3 3.14 7.10 -8.41
N LEU A 4 2.89 5.87 -8.90
CA LEU A 4 3.21 4.65 -8.17
C LEU A 4 4.72 4.51 -7.98
N SER A 5 5.49 4.72 -9.06
CA SER A 5 6.95 4.65 -9.04
C SER A 5 7.56 5.70 -8.10
N LEU A 6 7.04 6.93 -8.13
CA LEU A 6 7.48 8.00 -7.23
C LEU A 6 7.22 7.62 -5.76
N LEU A 7 6.01 7.17 -5.43
CA LEU A 7 5.65 6.77 -4.08
C LEU A 7 6.53 5.59 -3.61
N TYR A 8 6.75 4.60 -4.49
CA TYR A 8 7.64 3.48 -4.22
C TYR A 8 9.06 3.96 -3.89
N LYS A 9 9.64 4.84 -4.70
CA LYS A 9 10.98 5.41 -4.49
C LYS A 9 11.09 6.18 -3.18
N ARG A 10 10.01 6.86 -2.74
CA ARG A 10 9.97 7.64 -1.49
C ARG A 10 9.78 6.80 -0.23
N LEU A 11 9.15 5.63 -0.31
CA LEU A 11 8.76 4.84 0.87
C LEU A 11 9.51 3.52 1.04
N ILE A 12 9.92 2.88 -0.06
CA ILE A 12 10.47 1.52 -0.02
C ILE A 12 11.99 1.56 0.11
N GLY A 13 12.49 1.00 1.21
CA GLY A 13 13.91 0.82 1.45
C GLY A 13 14.46 -0.46 0.80
N PRO A 14 15.79 -0.64 0.79
CA PRO A 14 16.44 -1.74 0.07
C PRO A 14 16.29 -3.10 0.76
N LYS A 15 16.01 -3.15 2.07
CA LYS A 15 15.91 -4.40 2.83
C LYS A 15 14.52 -5.01 2.71
N VAL A 16 14.43 -6.16 2.04
CA VAL A 16 13.20 -6.95 1.90
C VAL A 16 12.91 -7.70 3.20
N LEU A 17 11.63 -7.80 3.57
CA LEU A 17 11.17 -8.53 4.75
C LEU A 17 10.22 -9.67 4.35
N ALA A 18 10.31 -10.80 5.07
CA ALA A 18 9.35 -11.90 4.93
C ALA A 18 8.05 -11.57 5.67
N ILE A 19 6.92 -12.07 5.14
CA ILE A 19 5.59 -11.80 5.69
C ILE A 19 4.82 -13.09 5.87
N HIS A 20 4.22 -13.22 7.04
CA HIS A 20 3.33 -14.32 7.37
C HIS A 20 1.91 -13.79 7.52
N VAL A 21 1.02 -14.30 6.69
CA VAL A 21 -0.40 -13.94 6.70
C VAL A 21 -1.20 -15.15 7.17
N ALA A 22 -1.87 -14.99 8.32
CA ALA A 22 -2.81 -15.99 8.81
C ALA A 22 -4.12 -15.95 7.99
N GLY A 23 -4.78 -17.10 7.83
CA GLY A 23 -6.11 -17.18 7.20
C GLY A 23 -6.13 -17.09 5.67
N LEU A 24 -4.99 -16.98 4.99
CA LEU A 24 -4.92 -17.29 3.56
C LEU A 24 -4.97 -18.81 3.38
N GLN A 25 -5.99 -19.32 2.69
CA GLN A 25 -6.07 -20.72 2.27
C GLN A 25 -4.93 -21.00 1.28
N ARG A 26 -3.77 -21.43 1.81
CA ARG A 26 -2.56 -21.70 1.04
C ARG A 26 -2.53 -23.07 0.38
N LYS A 27 -3.51 -23.96 0.63
CA LYS A 27 -3.50 -25.28 0.00
C LYS A 27 -4.00 -25.19 -1.46
N PRO A 28 -3.12 -25.38 -2.46
CA PRO A 28 -3.55 -25.54 -3.84
C PRO A 28 -4.45 -26.77 -3.89
N ARG A 29 -5.67 -26.62 -4.43
CA ARG A 29 -6.45 -27.79 -4.83
C ARG A 29 -5.90 -28.25 -6.20
N PRO A 30 -5.64 -29.55 -6.40
CA PRO A 30 -5.25 -30.07 -7.71
C PRO A 30 -6.21 -29.56 -8.79
N GLY A 31 -5.69 -29.07 -9.91
CA GLY A 31 -6.49 -28.53 -11.02
C GLY A 31 -6.97 -27.07 -10.88
N ARG A 32 -6.64 -26.36 -9.79
CA ARG A 32 -6.98 -24.94 -9.62
C ARG A 32 -5.72 -24.08 -9.51
N VAL A 33 -5.45 -23.26 -10.52
CA VAL A 33 -4.46 -22.17 -10.42
C VAL A 33 -4.96 -21.21 -9.34
N ILE A 34 -4.38 -21.26 -8.15
CA ILE A 34 -4.59 -20.21 -7.14
C ILE A 34 -3.83 -19.00 -7.66
N ARG A 35 -4.52 -18.14 -8.44
CA ARG A 35 -4.07 -16.75 -8.58
C ARG A 35 -4.29 -16.13 -7.21
N ASP A 36 -3.24 -16.00 -6.42
CA ASP A 36 -3.33 -15.27 -5.16
C ASP A 36 -3.75 -13.82 -5.49
N LYS A 37 -5.01 -13.51 -5.16
CA LYS A 37 -5.65 -12.24 -5.50
C LYS A 37 -5.39 -11.19 -4.42
N LEU A 38 -4.70 -11.53 -3.34
CA LEU A 38 -4.24 -10.57 -2.34
C LEU A 38 -2.73 -10.74 -2.17
N ARG A 39 -1.96 -9.78 -2.70
CA ARG A 39 -0.50 -9.82 -2.64
C ARG A 39 -0.01 -8.79 -1.63
N ILE A 40 0.84 -9.21 -0.71
CA ILE A 40 1.36 -8.39 0.38
C ILE A 40 2.87 -8.50 0.36
N TYR A 41 3.53 -7.35 0.38
CA TYR A 41 4.98 -7.22 0.38
C TYR A 41 5.42 -6.26 1.49
N ALA A 42 6.65 -6.41 1.97
CA ALA A 42 7.19 -5.66 3.09
C ALA A 42 8.67 -5.40 2.91
N HIS A 43 9.08 -4.18 3.21
CA HIS A 43 10.46 -3.74 3.25
C HIS A 43 10.68 -2.89 4.50
N CYS A 44 11.93 -2.73 4.92
CA CYS A 44 12.26 -1.58 5.76
C CYS A 44 11.90 -0.28 5.01
N THR A 45 11.41 0.72 5.73
CA THR A 45 11.12 2.03 5.14
C THR A 45 12.40 2.70 4.64
N SER A 46 12.31 3.47 3.55
CA SER A 46 13.44 4.18 2.96
C SER A 46 14.09 5.13 3.98
N TYR A 47 15.42 5.03 4.12
CA TYR A 47 16.19 5.88 5.03
C TYR A 47 16.34 7.32 4.51
N HIS A 48 16.04 7.56 3.23
CA HIS A 48 15.98 8.92 2.66
C HIS A 48 14.71 9.68 3.07
N ASN A 49 13.75 9.01 3.71
CA ASN A 49 12.53 9.63 4.17
C ASN A 49 12.65 10.02 5.64
N HIS A 50 12.95 11.29 5.90
CA HIS A 50 13.18 11.80 7.26
C HIS A 50 11.91 11.85 8.12
N ASN A 51 10.73 11.59 7.57
CA ASN A 51 9.48 11.52 8.34
C ASN A 51 9.33 10.21 9.12
N TYR A 52 10.21 9.23 8.89
CA TYR A 52 10.13 7.90 9.52
C TYR A 52 11.43 7.56 10.25
N VAL A 53 11.30 7.03 11.46
CA VAL A 53 12.43 6.59 12.28
C VAL A 53 13.03 5.29 11.73
N ARG A 54 14.32 5.05 12.01
CA ARG A 54 14.98 3.77 11.72
C ARG A 54 14.20 2.61 12.37
N GLY A 55 14.04 1.52 11.63
CA GLY A 55 13.22 0.38 12.05
C GLY A 55 11.75 0.45 11.61
N SER A 56 11.32 1.56 11.00
CA SER A 56 10.01 1.63 10.35
C SER A 56 9.89 0.61 9.21
N ILE A 57 8.68 0.09 9.01
CA ILE A 57 8.36 -0.91 7.99
C ILE A 57 7.35 -0.32 7.02
N THR A 58 7.61 -0.50 5.73
CA THR A 58 6.65 -0.16 4.67
C THR A 58 6.03 -1.44 4.13
N LEU A 59 4.70 -1.54 4.26
CA LEU A 59 3.89 -2.59 3.64
C LEU A 59 3.26 -2.05 2.36
N TYR A 60 3.28 -2.83 1.28
CA TYR A 60 2.50 -2.52 0.08
C TYR A 60 1.68 -3.72 -0.35
N ILE A 61 0.41 -3.46 -0.67
CA ILE A 61 -0.63 -4.47 -0.79
C ILE A 61 -1.39 -4.24 -2.09
N ILE A 62 -1.52 -5.31 -2.88
CA ILE A 62 -2.31 -5.31 -4.11
C ILE A 62 -3.51 -6.22 -3.89
N ASN A 63 -4.70 -5.65 -3.97
CA ASN A 63 -5.95 -6.41 -3.98
C ASN A 63 -6.45 -6.54 -5.42
N LEU A 64 -6.58 -7.77 -5.90
CA LEU A 64 -7.13 -8.14 -7.20
C LEU A 64 -8.49 -8.84 -7.03
N HIS A 65 -9.03 -8.88 -5.81
CA HIS A 65 -10.41 -9.33 -5.58
C HIS A 65 -11.39 -8.21 -5.88
N ARG A 66 -12.54 -8.56 -6.45
CA ARG A 66 -13.72 -7.67 -6.55
C ARG A 66 -14.34 -7.26 -5.20
N SER A 67 -13.75 -7.71 -4.08
CA SER A 67 -14.22 -7.43 -2.72
C SER A 67 -13.12 -6.75 -1.91
N ARG A 68 -13.54 -5.83 -1.04
CA ARG A 68 -12.63 -5.19 -0.08
C ARG A 68 -12.03 -6.24 0.87
N LYS A 69 -10.74 -6.09 1.21
CA LYS A 69 -10.06 -6.92 2.21
C LYS A 69 -9.81 -6.15 3.49
N LYS A 70 -9.89 -6.86 4.61
CA LYS A 70 -9.64 -6.33 5.95
C LYS A 70 -8.44 -7.06 6.52
N ILE A 71 -7.38 -6.32 6.83
CA ILE A 71 -6.12 -6.88 7.32
C ILE A 71 -5.84 -6.27 8.69
N LYS A 72 -5.55 -7.12 9.68
CA LYS A 72 -5.12 -6.70 11.00
C LYS A 72 -3.61 -6.92 11.11
N LEU A 73 -2.89 -5.92 11.58
CA LEU A 73 -1.50 -6.09 11.98
C LEU A 73 -1.45 -6.90 13.28
N ALA A 74 -0.41 -7.70 13.43
CA ALA A 74 -0.22 -8.62 14.54
C ALA A 74 1.15 -8.42 15.20
N GLY A 75 1.34 -9.04 16.37
CA GLY A 75 2.57 -8.91 17.16
C GLY A 75 2.87 -7.46 17.52
N THR A 76 4.15 -7.09 17.43
CA THR A 76 4.67 -5.75 17.77
C THR A 76 4.14 -4.62 16.87
N LEU A 77 3.51 -4.95 15.75
CA LEU A 77 2.91 -3.98 14.82
C LEU A 77 1.47 -3.63 15.15
N ARG A 78 0.81 -4.38 16.04
CA ARG A 78 -0.61 -4.19 16.37
C ARG A 78 -0.90 -2.77 16.85
N ASP A 79 -0.07 -2.26 17.75
CA ASP A 79 -0.31 -0.99 18.45
C ASP A 79 0.49 0.18 17.85
N LYS A 80 0.92 0.04 16.59
CA LYS A 80 1.64 1.11 15.88
C LYS A 80 0.69 1.95 15.03
N ILE A 81 1.01 3.24 14.94
CA ILE A 81 0.37 4.16 14.00
C ILE A 81 0.74 3.72 12.58
N VAL A 82 -0.24 3.74 11.67
CA VAL A 82 -0.03 3.40 10.27
C VAL A 82 -0.26 4.64 9.42
N HIS A 83 0.73 5.04 8.64
CA HIS A 83 0.58 6.08 7.61
C HIS A 83 0.11 5.43 6.31
N GLN A 84 -1.15 5.65 5.95
CA GLN A 84 -1.74 5.07 4.75
C GLN A 84 -1.45 5.93 3.52
N TYR A 85 -1.06 5.27 2.44
CA TYR A 85 -0.94 5.83 1.09
C TYR A 85 -1.75 4.99 0.10
N LEU A 86 -3.05 5.25 0.02
CA LEU A 86 -3.96 4.49 -0.83
C LEU A 86 -4.07 5.16 -2.20
N LEU A 87 -3.54 4.50 -3.24
CA LEU A 87 -3.74 4.91 -4.63
C LEU A 87 -5.03 4.30 -5.18
N GLN A 88 -5.84 5.12 -5.84
CA GLN A 88 -7.04 4.69 -6.56
C GLN A 88 -7.15 5.46 -7.88
N PRO A 89 -7.81 4.91 -8.90
CA PRO A 89 -8.12 5.69 -10.09
C PRO A 89 -8.96 6.92 -9.73
N TYR A 90 -8.74 8.02 -10.45
CA TYR A 90 -9.51 9.24 -10.32
C TYR A 90 -10.44 9.43 -11.53
N GLY A 91 -11.67 9.88 -11.30
CA GLY A 91 -12.67 10.07 -12.35
C GLY A 91 -13.58 8.86 -12.59
N LYS A 92 -14.35 8.90 -13.69
CA LYS A 92 -15.43 7.94 -13.99
C LYS A 92 -14.96 6.68 -14.71
N ASP A 93 -13.77 6.71 -15.31
CA ASP A 93 -13.25 5.62 -16.15
C ASP A 93 -12.69 4.43 -15.33
N GLY A 94 -12.72 4.53 -14.00
CA GLY A 94 -12.25 3.46 -13.11
C GLY A 94 -10.80 3.06 -13.43
N LEU A 95 -10.55 1.75 -13.52
CA LEU A 95 -9.20 1.21 -13.78
C LEU A 95 -8.58 1.67 -15.11
N HIS A 96 -9.38 2.18 -16.06
CA HIS A 96 -8.89 2.71 -17.33
C HIS A 96 -8.50 4.20 -17.25
N SER A 97 -8.70 4.85 -16.11
CA SER A 97 -8.32 6.25 -15.92
C SER A 97 -6.81 6.45 -16.00
N LYS A 98 -6.40 7.53 -16.68
CA LYS A 98 -5.01 8.01 -16.71
C LYS A 98 -4.65 8.83 -15.47
N SER A 99 -5.65 9.25 -14.70
CA SER A 99 -5.48 10.04 -13.47
C SER A 99 -5.63 9.16 -12.23
N VAL A 100 -4.87 9.48 -11.19
CA VAL A 100 -4.87 8.74 -9.92
C VAL A 100 -5.09 9.71 -8.78
N GLN A 101 -5.67 9.22 -7.69
CA GLN A 101 -5.79 9.93 -6.44
C GLN A 101 -5.03 9.20 -5.33
N LEU A 102 -4.42 9.96 -4.43
CA LEU A 102 -3.79 9.50 -3.20
C LEU A 102 -4.69 9.85 -2.02
N ASN A 103 -5.16 8.84 -1.30
CA ASN A 103 -6.05 9.01 -0.13
C ASN A 103 -7.30 9.87 -0.43
N GLY A 104 -7.81 9.80 -1.68
CA GLY A 104 -8.98 10.56 -2.14
C GLY A 104 -8.67 11.94 -2.71
N GLN A 105 -7.40 12.35 -2.77
CA GLN A 105 -6.97 13.62 -3.37
C GLN A 105 -6.29 13.37 -4.73
N PRO A 106 -6.71 14.02 -5.82
CA PRO A 106 -6.08 13.87 -7.13
C PRO A 106 -4.59 14.19 -7.08
N LEU A 107 -3.76 13.37 -7.73
CA LEU A 107 -2.35 13.68 -7.91
C LEU A 107 -2.13 14.34 -9.27
N ALA A 108 -1.59 15.54 -9.24
CA ALA A 108 -1.10 16.29 -10.38
C ALA A 108 0.21 16.99 -10.00
N MET A 109 1.01 17.32 -11.00
CA MET A 109 2.10 18.28 -10.82
C MET A 109 1.53 19.60 -10.32
N VAL A 110 2.24 20.30 -9.44
CA VAL A 110 1.82 21.64 -8.98
C VAL A 110 2.02 22.65 -10.11
N ASP A 111 3.13 22.50 -10.83
CA ASP A 111 3.56 23.23 -12.01
C ASP A 111 4.55 22.34 -12.78
N ASP A 112 5.14 22.84 -13.88
CA ASP A 112 6.02 22.04 -14.74
C ASP A 112 7.32 21.53 -14.06
N GLY A 113 7.72 22.11 -12.92
CA GLY A 113 8.94 21.75 -12.20
C GLY A 113 8.71 21.10 -10.84
N THR A 114 7.48 21.15 -10.30
CA THR A 114 7.22 20.86 -8.89
C THR A 114 6.34 19.63 -8.69
N LEU A 115 6.91 18.62 -8.03
CA LEU A 115 6.15 17.44 -7.57
C LEU A 115 5.23 17.81 -6.41
N PRO A 116 4.00 17.25 -6.36
CA PRO A 116 3.11 17.45 -5.23
C PRO A 116 3.63 16.78 -3.97
N GLU A 117 3.20 17.29 -2.82
CA GLU A 117 3.43 16.62 -1.55
C GLU A 117 2.58 15.33 -1.45
N LEU A 118 3.24 14.21 -1.18
CA LEU A 118 2.55 12.92 -0.99
C LEU A 118 2.14 12.77 0.48
N LYS A 119 0.96 13.29 0.84
CA LYS A 119 0.48 13.30 2.23
C LYS A 119 -0.06 11.93 2.68
N PRO A 120 0.44 11.35 3.79
CA PRO A 120 -0.16 10.16 4.39
C PRO A 120 -1.51 10.48 5.05
N ARG A 121 -2.36 9.46 5.16
CA ARG A 121 -3.48 9.47 6.09
C ARG A 121 -3.14 8.64 7.33
N PRO A 122 -2.98 9.24 8.52
CA PRO A 122 -2.68 8.49 9.73
C PRO A 122 -3.89 7.65 10.16
N LEU A 123 -3.64 6.38 10.44
CA LEU A 123 -4.59 5.45 11.02
C LEU A 123 -4.18 5.19 12.47
N ARG A 124 -5.17 5.22 13.37
CA ARG A 124 -4.96 4.92 14.80
C ARG A 124 -4.40 3.51 14.99
N ALA A 125 -3.61 3.34 16.04
CA ALA A 125 -3.11 2.03 16.48
C ALA A 125 -4.26 1.00 16.61
N GLY A 126 -3.98 -0.26 16.27
CA GLY A 126 -4.95 -1.34 16.29
C GLY A 126 -6.03 -1.28 15.19
N ARG A 127 -6.05 -0.24 14.34
CA ARG A 127 -7.05 -0.11 13.29
C ARG A 127 -6.84 -1.20 12.23
N THR A 128 -7.95 -1.83 11.83
CA THR A 128 -7.96 -2.75 10.69
C THR A 128 -7.71 -1.97 9.40
N LEU A 129 -6.72 -2.41 8.62
CA LEU A 129 -6.42 -1.87 7.31
C LEU A 129 -7.48 -2.35 6.32
N VAL A 130 -8.09 -1.42 5.59
CA VAL A 130 -9.11 -1.71 4.59
C VAL A 130 -8.52 -1.49 3.21
N ILE A 131 -8.47 -2.55 2.41
CA ILE A 131 -7.92 -2.53 1.06
C ILE A 131 -9.11 -2.63 0.07
N PRO A 132 -9.42 -1.58 -0.70
CA PRO A 132 -10.51 -1.59 -1.68
C PRO A 132 -10.33 -2.67 -2.76
N PRO A 133 -11.40 -3.04 -3.48
CA PRO A 133 -11.34 -3.86 -4.69
C PRO A 133 -10.43 -3.29 -5.78
#